data_AF-A0A1F6DKA7-F1
#
_entry.id   AF-A0A1F6DKA7-F1
#
_cell.length_a   1.000
_cell.length_b   1.000
_cell.length_c   1.000
_cell.angle_alpha   90.00
_cell.angle_beta   90.00
_cell.angle_gamma   90.00
#
_symmetry.space_group_name_H-M   'P 1'
#
loop_
_entity.id
_entity.type
_entity.pdbx_description
1 polymer ?
#
loop_
_entity_poly.entity_id
_entity_poly.type
_entity_poly.pdbx_seq_one_letter_code
_entity_poly.pdbx_strand_id
1 'polypeptide(L)'
;MKKTQKKASLLKISIFSVLFLLLSAAPLYFIAEKSVRNTMQTQAEMFVQKIDTRLFTSLTGTRDDLDTPAYKELKSAFITLKEPHDNIAFLYTAGIRNAAYRAKTGDIRDEKEVFFYLDSEPEDSYDISLPGDIYDDASRALYNLFETGEPYIVGPETDAWGTWVSVLLPIGGDTLETRIAFGVDYHAETYTRTVLWHLFKLMSIPLLILCIGLGIYWRKKK
;
A
#
# COMPACT_ATOMS: atom_id res chain seq x y z
N MET A 1 0.90 55.65 -22.16
CA MET A 1 0.71 54.40 -22.95
C MET A 1 1.72 53.29 -22.61
N LYS A 2 3.05 53.51 -22.66
CA LYS A 2 4.07 52.45 -22.41
C LYS A 2 3.97 51.73 -21.04
N LYS A 3 3.63 52.43 -19.97
CA LYS A 3 3.50 51.87 -18.60
C LYS A 3 2.33 50.88 -18.47
N THR A 4 1.20 51.20 -19.09
CA THR A 4 -0.02 50.36 -19.11
C THR A 4 0.20 49.08 -19.91
N GLN A 5 0.87 49.18 -21.06
CA GLN A 5 1.21 48.03 -21.91
C GLN A 5 2.21 47.07 -21.22
N LYS A 6 3.18 47.61 -20.47
CA LYS A 6 4.12 46.79 -19.67
C LYS A 6 3.38 46.01 -18.56
N LYS A 7 2.47 46.65 -17.83
CA LYS A 7 1.64 45.98 -16.80
C LYS A 7 0.78 44.85 -17.41
N ALA A 8 0.12 45.10 -18.53
CA ALA A 8 -0.67 44.08 -19.22
C ALA A 8 0.18 42.87 -19.68
N SER A 9 1.41 43.10 -20.15
CA SER A 9 2.32 42.01 -20.53
C SER A 9 2.77 41.15 -19.35
N LEU A 10 3.01 41.77 -18.18
CA LEU A 10 3.42 41.05 -16.97
C LEU A 10 2.26 40.19 -16.44
N LEU A 11 1.04 40.74 -16.42
CA LEU A 11 -0.14 39.99 -15.98
C LEU A 11 -0.39 38.74 -16.83
N LYS A 12 -0.27 38.86 -18.17
CA LYS A 12 -0.42 37.70 -19.07
C LYS A 12 0.61 36.61 -18.82
N ILE A 13 1.86 37.00 -18.57
CA ILE A 13 2.94 36.05 -18.25
C ILE A 13 2.66 35.35 -16.92
N SER A 14 2.27 36.10 -15.88
CA SER A 14 1.91 35.51 -14.59
C SER A 14 0.75 34.51 -14.71
N ILE A 15 -0.29 34.86 -15.45
CA ILE A 15 -1.43 33.96 -15.71
C ILE A 15 -0.95 32.70 -16.43
N PHE A 16 -0.14 32.84 -17.48
CA PHE A 16 0.41 31.70 -18.21
C PHE A 16 1.28 30.81 -17.32
N SER A 17 2.15 31.39 -16.50
CA SER A 17 3.02 30.65 -15.57
C SER A 17 2.21 29.82 -14.58
N VAL A 18 1.16 30.40 -13.99
CA VAL A 18 0.30 29.71 -13.03
C VAL A 18 -0.46 28.58 -13.73
N LEU A 19 -1.06 28.85 -14.90
CA LEU A 19 -1.77 27.83 -15.67
C LEU A 19 -0.84 26.68 -16.09
N PHE A 20 0.38 26.97 -16.52
CA PHE A 20 1.35 25.96 -16.91
C PHE A 20 1.72 25.02 -15.74
N LEU A 21 1.94 25.58 -14.55
CA LEU A 21 2.24 24.78 -13.35
C LEU A 21 1.04 23.96 -12.88
N LEU A 22 -0.17 24.55 -12.90
CA LEU A 22 -1.40 23.84 -12.53
C LEU A 22 -1.70 22.69 -13.49
N LEU A 23 -1.57 22.92 -14.80
CA LEU A 23 -1.78 21.89 -15.82
C LEU A 23 -0.72 20.77 -15.74
N SER A 24 0.48 21.07 -15.25
CA SER A 24 1.54 20.08 -15.05
C SER A 24 1.34 19.24 -13.78
N ALA A 25 0.71 19.78 -12.75
CA ALA A 25 0.65 19.15 -11.43
C ALA A 25 -0.15 17.83 -11.43
N ALA A 26 -1.32 17.79 -12.05
CA ALA A 26 -2.18 16.60 -12.06
C ALA A 26 -1.53 15.36 -12.71
N PRO A 27 -1.01 15.41 -13.95
CA PRO A 27 -0.35 14.25 -14.55
C PRO A 27 0.91 13.84 -13.78
N LEU A 28 1.68 14.80 -13.27
CA LEU A 28 2.86 14.49 -12.45
C LEU A 28 2.49 13.87 -11.11
N TYR A 29 1.34 14.21 -10.52
CA TYR A 29 0.84 13.55 -9.32
C TYR A 29 0.54 12.08 -9.60
N PHE A 30 -0.17 11.75 -10.68
CA PHE A 30 -0.44 10.35 -11.05
C PHE A 30 0.84 9.55 -11.33
N ILE A 31 1.85 10.18 -11.95
CA ILE A 31 3.16 9.55 -12.16
C ILE A 31 3.87 9.29 -10.81
N ALA A 32 3.88 10.29 -9.92
CA ALA A 32 4.47 10.16 -8.59
C ALA A 32 3.77 9.06 -7.77
N GLU A 33 2.44 9.08 -7.73
CA GLU A 33 1.62 8.10 -7.03
C GLU A 33 1.89 6.68 -7.54
N LYS A 34 1.84 6.48 -8.86
CA LYS A 34 2.11 5.19 -9.49
C LYS A 34 3.52 4.70 -9.18
N SER A 35 4.52 5.59 -9.20
CA SER A 35 5.91 5.25 -8.87
C SER A 35 6.04 4.76 -7.42
N VAL A 36 5.37 5.43 -6.47
CA VAL A 36 5.39 5.04 -5.06
C VAL A 36 4.68 3.70 -4.86
N ARG A 37 3.48 3.52 -5.44
CA ARG A 37 2.72 2.27 -5.36
C ARG A 37 3.50 1.08 -5.96
N ASN A 38 4.16 1.25 -7.10
CA ASN A 38 5.01 0.22 -7.69
C ASN A 38 6.17 -0.17 -6.77
N THR A 39 6.79 0.82 -6.11
CA THR A 39 7.89 0.57 -5.17
C THR A 39 7.42 -0.22 -3.95
N MET A 40 6.24 0.11 -3.41
CA MET A 40 5.62 -0.64 -2.31
C MET A 40 5.34 -2.09 -2.71
N GLN A 41 4.80 -2.31 -3.92
CA GLN A 41 4.56 -3.65 -4.43
C GLN A 41 5.86 -4.45 -4.55
N THR A 42 6.91 -3.89 -5.17
CA THR A 42 8.21 -4.55 -5.26
C THR A 42 8.80 -4.85 -3.88
N GLN A 43 8.61 -3.95 -2.90
CA GLN A 43 9.06 -4.19 -1.52
C GLN A 43 8.31 -5.38 -0.89
N ALA A 44 6.99 -5.44 -1.04
CA ALA A 44 6.19 -6.56 -0.55
C ALA A 44 6.61 -7.89 -1.21
N GLU A 45 6.83 -7.90 -2.53
CA GLU A 45 7.31 -9.07 -3.28
C GLU A 45 8.68 -9.54 -2.76
N MET A 46 9.57 -8.61 -2.38
CA MET A 46 10.85 -8.95 -1.75
C MET A 46 10.69 -9.52 -0.35
N PHE A 47 9.69 -9.11 0.43
CA PHE A 47 9.43 -9.72 1.74
C PHE A 47 8.92 -11.15 1.60
N VAL A 48 8.03 -11.41 0.64
CA VAL A 48 7.54 -12.76 0.34
C VAL A 48 8.70 -13.70 0.00
N GLN A 49 9.73 -13.22 -0.72
CA GLN A 49 10.92 -14.02 -1.03
C GLN A 49 11.80 -14.35 0.19
N LYS A 50 11.63 -13.63 1.32
CA LYS A 50 12.41 -13.83 2.55
C LYS A 50 11.73 -14.73 3.57
N ILE A 51 10.47 -15.11 3.35
CA ILE A 51 9.72 -16.02 4.22
C ILE A 51 9.59 -17.39 3.55
N ASP A 52 9.61 -18.48 4.33
CA ASP A 52 9.33 -19.81 3.79
C ASP A 52 7.82 -20.02 3.70
N THR A 53 7.25 -19.70 2.53
CA THR A 53 5.80 -19.81 2.29
C THR A 53 5.29 -21.26 2.38
N ARG A 54 6.17 -22.27 2.34
CA ARG A 54 5.76 -23.68 2.47
C ARG A 54 5.30 -24.01 3.89
N LEU A 55 5.76 -23.27 4.90
CA LEU A 55 5.38 -23.47 6.29
C LEU A 55 3.87 -23.27 6.51
N PHE A 56 3.23 -22.42 5.72
CA PHE A 56 1.78 -22.22 5.79
C PHE A 56 0.97 -23.47 5.45
N THR A 57 1.52 -24.44 4.70
CA THR A 57 0.82 -25.70 4.41
C THR A 57 0.60 -26.57 5.64
N SER A 58 1.34 -26.30 6.72
CA SER A 58 1.21 -27.00 8.01
C SER A 58 0.34 -26.25 9.02
N LEU A 59 -0.06 -25.01 8.71
CA LEU A 59 -0.89 -24.19 9.58
C LEU A 59 -2.37 -24.45 9.32
N THR A 60 -3.15 -24.49 10.40
CA THR A 60 -4.59 -24.71 10.37
C THR A 60 -5.39 -23.41 10.26
N GLY A 61 -4.77 -22.27 10.58
CA GLY A 61 -5.49 -21.00 10.72
C GLY A 61 -6.34 -20.95 11.99
N THR A 62 -5.86 -21.60 13.06
CA THR A 62 -6.55 -21.70 14.35
C THR A 62 -5.55 -21.60 15.50
N ARG A 63 -6.06 -21.51 16.73
CA ARG A 63 -5.25 -21.40 17.95
C ARG A 63 -4.30 -22.58 18.20
N ASP A 64 -4.58 -23.72 17.59
CA ASP A 64 -3.70 -24.90 17.65
C ASP A 64 -2.34 -24.63 17.00
N ASP A 65 -2.23 -23.61 16.15
CA ASP A 65 -0.99 -23.25 15.47
C ASP A 65 0.04 -22.60 16.40
N LEU A 66 -0.38 -21.97 17.51
CA LEU A 66 0.46 -21.11 18.36
C LEU A 66 1.74 -21.81 18.84
N ASP A 67 1.65 -23.10 19.14
CA ASP A 67 2.79 -23.87 19.66
C ASP A 67 3.59 -24.60 18.58
N THR A 68 3.16 -24.55 17.34
CA THR A 68 3.81 -25.25 16.23
C THR A 68 5.16 -24.62 15.89
N PRO A 69 6.17 -25.43 15.50
CA PRO A 69 7.44 -24.90 15.02
C PRO A 69 7.28 -23.97 13.80
N ALA A 70 6.37 -24.30 12.89
CA ALA A 70 6.09 -23.53 11.69
C ALA A 70 5.57 -22.12 12.01
N TYR A 71 4.63 -22.00 12.95
CA TYR A 71 4.11 -20.70 13.38
C TYR A 71 5.20 -19.85 14.03
N LYS A 72 5.96 -20.42 14.97
CA LYS A 72 7.03 -19.70 15.69
C LYS A 72 8.12 -19.19 14.75
N GLU A 73 8.49 -19.99 13.74
CA GLU A 73 9.46 -19.59 12.71
C GLU A 73 8.93 -18.42 11.87
N LEU A 74 7.71 -18.53 11.35
CA LEU A 74 7.09 -17.47 10.56
C LEU A 74 6.91 -16.19 11.38
N LYS A 75 6.43 -16.29 12.62
CA LYS A 75 6.24 -15.16 13.52
C LYS A 75 7.54 -14.40 13.77
N SER A 76 8.62 -15.12 14.08
CA SER A 76 9.95 -14.53 14.25
C SER A 76 10.44 -13.84 12.96
N ALA A 77 10.20 -14.45 11.79
CA ALA A 77 10.57 -13.87 10.52
C ALA A 77 9.82 -12.56 10.24
N PHE A 78 8.51 -12.50 10.50
CA PHE A 78 7.69 -11.30 10.26
C PHE A 78 8.11 -10.14 11.17
N ILE A 79 8.33 -10.39 12.46
CA ILE A 79 8.84 -9.37 13.40
C ILE A 79 10.18 -8.81 12.90
N THR A 80 11.13 -9.69 12.57
CA THR A 80 12.47 -9.32 12.10
C THR A 80 12.41 -8.56 10.76
N LEU A 81 11.51 -8.94 9.86
CA LEU A 81 11.33 -8.28 8.57
C LEU A 81 10.74 -6.88 8.72
N LYS A 82 9.81 -6.68 9.66
CA LYS A 82 9.16 -5.38 9.89
C LYS A 82 10.03 -4.40 10.65
N GLU A 83 10.83 -4.87 11.61
CA GLU A 83 11.64 -4.04 12.52
C GLU A 83 12.42 -2.89 11.84
N PRO A 84 13.13 -3.08 10.71
CA PRO A 84 13.90 -1.99 10.08
C PRO A 84 13.05 -1.00 9.25
N HIS A 85 11.72 -1.10 9.27
CA HIS A 85 10.82 -0.37 8.36
C HIS A 85 9.75 0.44 9.10
N ASP A 86 10.13 1.58 9.68
CA ASP A 86 9.23 2.49 10.41
C ASP A 86 8.02 3.00 9.61
N ASN A 87 8.05 2.91 8.29
CA ASN A 87 6.94 3.30 7.42
C ASN A 87 5.86 2.23 7.26
N ILE A 88 6.11 1.02 7.75
CA ILE A 88 5.21 -0.13 7.73
C ILE A 88 4.65 -0.33 9.14
N ALA A 89 3.33 -0.32 9.24
CA ALA A 89 2.62 -0.61 10.49
C ALA A 89 2.62 -2.12 10.74
N PHE A 90 2.14 -2.90 9.76
CA PHE A 90 1.97 -4.34 9.88
C PHE A 90 2.45 -5.09 8.64
N LEU A 91 3.05 -6.26 8.87
CA LEU A 91 3.05 -7.36 7.91
C LEU A 91 2.09 -8.41 8.45
N TYR A 92 1.21 -8.95 7.61
CA TYR A 92 0.28 -9.99 8.05
C TYR A 92 0.00 -11.01 6.96
N THR A 93 -0.58 -12.13 7.37
CA THR A 93 -1.14 -13.11 6.46
C THR A 93 -2.56 -13.47 6.85
N ALA A 94 -3.40 -13.65 5.83
CA ALA A 94 -4.80 -13.94 6.02
C ALA A 94 -5.25 -15.09 5.11
N GLY A 95 -6.24 -15.84 5.57
CA GLY A 95 -6.97 -16.84 4.81
C GLY A 95 -8.46 -16.51 4.76
N ILE A 96 -9.22 -17.32 4.01
CA ILE A 96 -10.67 -17.17 3.89
C ILE A 96 -11.39 -18.46 4.28
N ARG A 97 -12.33 -18.36 5.23
CA ARG A 97 -13.26 -19.44 5.59
C ARG A 97 -14.49 -19.32 4.69
N ASN A 98 -14.57 -20.21 3.71
CA ASN A 98 -15.69 -20.28 2.77
C ASN A 98 -16.64 -21.46 3.10
N ALA A 99 -17.70 -21.62 2.30
CA ALA A 99 -18.69 -22.68 2.49
C ALA A 99 -18.09 -24.10 2.50
N ALA A 100 -17.04 -24.36 1.72
CA ALA A 100 -16.40 -25.68 1.68
C ALA A 100 -15.57 -25.98 2.94
N TYR A 101 -14.88 -24.98 3.49
CA TYR A 101 -14.26 -25.08 4.81
C TYR A 101 -15.32 -25.38 5.87
N ARG A 102 -16.43 -24.65 5.87
CA ARG A 102 -17.50 -24.81 6.85
C ARG A 102 -18.22 -26.15 6.76
N ALA A 103 -18.42 -26.69 5.55
CA ALA A 103 -18.97 -28.02 5.35
C ALA A 103 -18.09 -29.13 5.97
N LYS A 104 -16.77 -28.92 6.06
CA LYS A 104 -15.84 -29.84 6.72
C LYS A 104 -15.83 -29.68 8.24
N THR A 105 -16.06 -28.47 8.75
CA THR A 105 -15.98 -28.15 10.18
C THR A 105 -17.32 -28.15 10.91
N GLY A 106 -18.43 -28.23 10.19
CA GLY A 106 -19.79 -28.20 10.76
C GLY A 106 -20.29 -26.81 11.15
N ASP A 107 -19.65 -25.76 10.64
CA ASP A 107 -20.06 -24.37 10.86
C ASP A 107 -21.27 -24.02 9.98
N ILE A 108 -22.32 -23.47 10.57
CA ILE A 108 -23.64 -23.23 9.95
C ILE A 108 -23.81 -21.81 9.37
N ARG A 109 -22.78 -20.97 9.41
CA ARG A 109 -22.83 -19.61 8.86
C ARG A 109 -22.66 -19.62 7.34
N ASP A 110 -23.45 -18.80 6.64
CA ASP A 110 -23.44 -18.70 5.17
C ASP A 110 -22.42 -17.66 4.61
N GLU A 111 -21.79 -16.87 5.48
CA GLU A 111 -20.92 -15.76 5.06
C GLU A 111 -19.45 -16.19 4.93
N LYS A 112 -18.72 -15.56 3.99
CA LYS A 112 -17.26 -15.71 3.88
C LYS A 112 -16.59 -14.86 4.95
N GLU A 113 -15.75 -15.47 5.79
CA GLU A 113 -14.99 -14.75 6.81
C GLU A 113 -13.50 -14.77 6.47
N VAL A 114 -12.86 -13.60 6.51
CA VAL A 114 -11.40 -13.52 6.47
C VAL A 114 -10.87 -13.71 7.88
N PHE A 115 -9.77 -14.42 8.02
CA PHE A 115 -9.10 -14.63 9.30
C PHE A 115 -7.59 -14.46 9.16
N PHE A 116 -6.90 -14.18 10.26
CA PHE A 116 -5.44 -14.05 10.29
C PHE A 116 -4.74 -15.39 10.55
N TYR A 117 -3.66 -15.66 9.82
CA TYR A 117 -2.70 -16.70 10.20
C TYR A 117 -1.72 -16.16 11.24
N LEU A 118 -1.15 -14.98 10.98
CA LEU A 118 -0.25 -14.25 11.88
C LEU A 118 -0.03 -12.84 11.37
N ASP A 119 0.50 -11.98 12.25
CA ASP A 119 1.05 -10.67 11.92
C ASP A 119 2.50 -10.49 12.44
N SER A 120 3.06 -9.30 12.20
CA SER A 120 4.39 -8.89 12.66
C SER A 120 4.43 -8.32 14.08
N GLU A 121 3.32 -8.27 14.80
CA GLU A 121 3.30 -7.68 16.14
C GLU A 121 3.94 -8.61 17.17
N PRO A 122 4.70 -8.11 18.15
CA PRO A 122 5.18 -8.92 19.27
C PRO A 122 4.05 -9.62 20.04
N GLU A 123 4.34 -10.75 20.69
CA GLU A 123 3.34 -11.53 21.44
C GLU A 123 2.67 -10.76 22.60
N ASP A 124 3.34 -9.74 23.12
CA ASP A 124 2.84 -8.85 24.18
C ASP A 124 2.17 -7.58 23.64
N SER A 125 2.08 -7.42 22.32
CA SER A 125 1.41 -6.27 21.70
C SER A 125 -0.10 -6.32 21.92
N TYR A 126 -0.70 -5.17 22.19
CA TYR A 126 -2.16 -5.03 22.24
C TYR A 126 -2.80 -5.21 20.87
N ASP A 127 -2.07 -4.88 19.81
CA ASP A 127 -2.55 -4.89 18.42
C ASP A 127 -2.35 -6.26 17.75
N ILE A 128 -1.91 -7.28 18.49
CA ILE A 128 -1.63 -8.61 17.94
C ILE A 128 -2.88 -9.28 17.38
N SER A 129 -2.75 -9.74 16.14
CA SER A 129 -3.67 -10.64 15.46
C SER A 129 -3.17 -12.06 15.57
N LEU A 130 -3.94 -12.92 16.23
CA LEU A 130 -3.55 -14.29 16.51
C LEU A 130 -4.18 -15.26 15.49
N PRO A 131 -3.62 -16.47 15.32
CA PRO A 131 -4.16 -17.48 14.42
C PRO A 131 -5.67 -17.71 14.58
N GLY A 132 -6.40 -17.51 13.48
CA GLY A 132 -7.83 -17.75 13.42
C GLY A 132 -8.70 -16.60 13.93
N ASP A 133 -8.12 -15.48 14.35
CA ASP A 133 -8.86 -14.25 14.61
C ASP A 133 -9.54 -13.76 13.34
N ILE A 134 -10.80 -13.34 13.49
CA ILE A 134 -11.61 -12.85 12.38
C ILE A 134 -11.18 -11.42 12.08
N TYR A 135 -10.96 -11.14 10.79
CA TYR A 135 -10.69 -9.80 10.31
C TYR A 135 -12.02 -9.16 9.88
N ASP A 136 -12.74 -8.59 10.86
CA ASP A 136 -14.07 -8.00 10.64
C ASP A 136 -14.03 -6.82 9.64
N ASP A 137 -12.96 -6.02 9.68
CA ASP A 137 -12.74 -4.86 8.81
C ASP A 137 -12.03 -5.23 7.48
N ALA A 138 -12.02 -6.50 7.09
CA ALA A 138 -11.35 -6.94 5.86
C ALA A 138 -11.84 -6.17 4.62
N SER A 139 -10.91 -5.56 3.90
CA SER A 139 -11.24 -4.74 2.72
C SER A 139 -11.81 -5.57 1.57
N ARG A 140 -12.61 -4.93 0.71
CA ARG A 140 -13.12 -5.59 -0.51
C ARG A 140 -11.98 -6.05 -1.44
N ALA A 141 -10.84 -5.37 -1.41
CA ALA A 141 -9.66 -5.77 -2.18
C ALA A 141 -9.10 -7.12 -1.71
N LEU A 142 -9.16 -7.41 -0.41
CA LEU A 142 -8.72 -8.69 0.15
C LEU A 142 -9.62 -9.84 -0.31
N TYR A 143 -10.94 -9.65 -0.30
CA TYR A 143 -11.88 -10.61 -0.89
C TYR A 143 -11.62 -10.81 -2.39
N ASN A 144 -11.38 -9.73 -3.13
CA ASN A 144 -11.07 -9.82 -4.56
C ASN A 144 -9.77 -10.60 -4.81
N LEU A 145 -8.72 -10.40 -4.00
CA LEU A 145 -7.49 -11.19 -4.08
C LEU A 145 -7.76 -12.68 -3.92
N PHE A 146 -8.58 -13.05 -2.93
CA PHE A 146 -8.96 -14.44 -2.73
C PHE A 146 -9.73 -15.01 -3.93
N GLU A 147 -10.55 -14.20 -4.61
CA GLU A 147 -11.31 -14.65 -5.79
C GLU A 147 -10.45 -14.71 -7.07
N THR A 148 -9.67 -13.67 -7.36
CA THR A 148 -8.96 -13.51 -8.64
C THR A 148 -7.55 -14.10 -8.61
N GLY A 149 -6.86 -13.99 -7.49
CA GLY A 149 -5.47 -14.41 -7.35
C GLY A 149 -4.49 -13.37 -7.86
N GLU A 150 -4.98 -12.15 -8.05
CA GLU A 150 -4.18 -11.02 -8.48
C GLU A 150 -3.74 -10.19 -7.28
N PRO A 151 -2.59 -9.51 -7.38
CA PRO A 151 -2.16 -8.56 -6.37
C PRO A 151 -3.04 -7.30 -6.40
N TYR A 152 -3.25 -6.69 -5.22
CA TYR A 152 -3.98 -5.44 -5.08
C TYR A 152 -3.18 -4.44 -4.24
N ILE A 153 -3.34 -3.16 -4.56
CA ILE A 153 -2.91 -2.07 -3.68
C ILE A 153 -4.14 -1.23 -3.39
N VAL A 154 -4.52 -1.15 -2.13
CA VAL A 154 -5.75 -0.50 -1.69
C VAL A 154 -5.46 0.62 -0.69
N GLY A 155 -6.40 1.53 -0.54
CA GLY A 155 -6.33 2.63 0.39
C GLY A 155 -5.89 3.98 -0.19
N PRO A 156 -5.97 5.05 0.62
CA PRO A 156 -6.10 5.00 2.09
C PRO A 156 -7.44 4.43 2.60
N GLU A 157 -7.39 3.40 3.46
CA GLU A 157 -8.54 2.79 4.15
C GLU A 157 -8.33 2.87 5.67
N THR A 158 -9.40 2.92 6.45
CA THR A 158 -9.33 3.04 7.91
C THR A 158 -10.01 1.85 8.57
N ASP A 159 -9.34 1.25 9.54
CA ASP A 159 -9.82 0.14 10.36
C ASP A 159 -9.55 0.41 11.86
N ALA A 160 -9.77 -0.61 12.70
CA ALA A 160 -9.56 -0.54 14.15
C ALA A 160 -8.13 -0.13 14.57
N TRP A 161 -7.13 -0.35 13.73
CA TRP A 161 -5.72 -0.10 14.06
C TRP A 161 -5.22 1.24 13.51
N GLY A 162 -5.87 1.83 12.50
CA GLY A 162 -5.46 3.11 11.93
C GLY A 162 -5.86 3.32 10.47
N THR A 163 -5.06 4.09 9.72
CA THR A 163 -5.32 4.41 8.31
C THR A 163 -4.14 4.00 7.42
N TRP A 164 -4.42 3.12 6.47
CA TRP A 164 -3.40 2.35 5.75
C TRP A 164 -3.51 2.48 4.24
N VAL A 165 -2.36 2.40 3.58
CA VAL A 165 -2.30 1.98 2.18
C VAL A 165 -1.67 0.60 2.16
N SER A 166 -2.46 -0.40 1.77
CA SER A 166 -2.10 -1.80 1.92
C SER A 166 -1.69 -2.40 0.57
N VAL A 167 -0.58 -3.13 0.55
CA VAL A 167 -0.22 -4.01 -0.56
C VAL A 167 -0.63 -5.43 -0.20
N LEU A 168 -1.39 -6.08 -1.08
CA LEU A 168 -1.93 -7.42 -0.89
C LEU A 168 -1.39 -8.33 -1.99
N LEU A 169 -0.67 -9.38 -1.60
CA LEU A 169 -0.07 -10.36 -2.52
C LEU A 169 -0.57 -11.78 -2.23
N PRO A 170 -0.88 -12.61 -3.24
CA PRO A 170 -1.12 -14.03 -3.04
C PRO A 170 0.21 -14.76 -2.86
N ILE A 171 0.36 -15.57 -1.79
CA ILE A 171 1.64 -16.23 -1.46
C ILE A 171 1.59 -17.76 -1.39
N GLY A 172 0.46 -18.35 -1.76
CA GLY A 172 0.25 -19.79 -1.81
C GLY A 172 -1.16 -20.10 -2.29
N GLY A 173 -1.39 -21.35 -2.72
CA GLY A 173 -2.68 -21.87 -3.15
C GLY A 173 -3.22 -21.31 -4.46
N ASP A 174 -3.60 -22.19 -5.38
CA ASP A 174 -4.20 -21.79 -6.66
C ASP A 174 -5.72 -21.61 -6.55
N THR A 175 -6.32 -22.06 -5.45
CA THR A 175 -7.78 -22.06 -5.25
C THR A 175 -8.18 -21.10 -4.14
N LEU A 176 -9.44 -20.65 -4.16
CA LEU A 176 -10.02 -19.79 -3.12
C LEU A 176 -9.76 -20.33 -1.69
N GLU A 177 -9.81 -21.65 -1.50
CA GLU A 177 -9.66 -22.32 -0.20
C GLU A 177 -8.22 -22.42 0.29
N THR A 178 -7.27 -22.44 -0.64
CA THR A 178 -5.85 -22.65 -0.33
C THR A 178 -5.06 -21.35 -0.43
N ARG A 179 -5.69 -20.30 -0.96
CA ARG A 179 -5.03 -19.02 -1.20
C ARG A 179 -4.78 -18.31 0.12
N ILE A 180 -3.55 -17.85 0.27
CA ILE A 180 -3.11 -17.06 1.41
C ILE A 180 -2.76 -15.68 0.90
N ALA A 181 -3.35 -14.67 1.54
CA ALA A 181 -3.02 -13.29 1.30
C ALA A 181 -1.86 -12.88 2.23
N PHE A 182 -0.89 -12.17 1.69
CA PHE A 182 0.15 -11.46 2.42
C PHE A 182 -0.12 -9.96 2.30
N GLY A 183 -0.32 -9.32 3.44
CA GLY A 183 -0.59 -7.89 3.55
C GLY A 183 0.60 -7.11 4.09
N VAL A 184 0.83 -5.93 3.53
CA VAL A 184 1.78 -4.94 4.03
C VAL A 184 1.06 -3.61 4.17
N ASP A 185 0.88 -3.16 5.42
CA ASP A 185 0.18 -1.92 5.72
C ASP A 185 1.17 -0.78 5.92
N TYR A 186 1.07 0.23 5.07
CA TYR A 186 1.88 1.45 5.19
C TYR A 186 1.04 2.56 5.83
N HIS A 187 1.63 3.30 6.76
CA HIS A 187 0.99 4.50 7.33
C HIS A 187 0.56 5.46 6.19
N ALA A 188 -0.72 5.78 6.10
CA ALA A 188 -1.24 6.63 5.04
C ALA A 188 -0.57 8.02 5.02
N GLU A 189 -0.24 8.58 6.19
CA GLU A 189 0.50 9.83 6.28
C GLU A 189 1.88 9.74 5.62
N THR A 190 2.65 8.70 5.96
CA THR A 190 3.99 8.48 5.38
C THR A 190 3.89 8.24 3.87
N TYR A 191 2.88 7.50 3.42
CA TYR A 191 2.59 7.31 2.00
C TYR A 191 2.31 8.65 1.29
N THR A 192 1.36 9.44 1.79
CA THR A 192 0.99 10.73 1.18
C THR A 192 2.18 11.68 1.14
N ARG A 193 2.95 11.77 2.22
CA ARG A 193 4.17 12.57 2.28
C ARG A 193 5.18 12.12 1.22
N THR A 194 5.34 10.80 1.02
CA THR A 194 6.24 10.24 0.02
C THR A 194 5.80 10.58 -1.40
N VAL A 195 4.49 10.48 -1.70
CA VAL A 195 3.93 10.89 -3.01
C VAL A 195 4.16 12.38 -3.26
N LEU A 196 3.90 13.24 -2.27
CA LEU A 196 4.11 14.69 -2.40
C LEU A 196 5.59 15.04 -2.61
N TRP A 197 6.52 14.33 -1.97
CA TRP A 197 7.95 14.50 -2.21
C TRP A 197 8.35 14.11 -3.63
N HIS A 198 7.79 13.04 -4.18
CA HIS A 198 8.03 12.66 -5.58
C HIS A 198 7.45 13.69 -6.54
N LEU A 199 6.23 14.16 -6.29
CA LEU A 199 5.62 15.24 -7.06
C LEU A 199 6.49 16.50 -7.03
N PHE A 200 6.98 16.91 -5.86
CA PHE A 200 7.86 18.07 -5.72
C PHE A 200 9.13 17.94 -6.60
N LYS A 201 9.78 16.77 -6.57
CA LYS A 201 10.93 16.48 -7.43
C LYS A 201 10.58 16.60 -8.91
N LEU A 202 9.44 16.04 -9.34
CA LEU A 202 8.99 16.11 -10.72
C LEU A 202 8.64 17.54 -11.17
N MET A 203 8.01 18.32 -10.28
CA MET A 203 7.64 19.72 -10.52
C MET A 203 8.86 20.66 -10.67
N SER A 204 10.06 20.22 -10.25
CA SER A 204 11.29 20.98 -10.48
C SER A 204 11.60 21.20 -11.97
N ILE A 205 11.19 20.25 -12.83
CA ILE A 205 11.42 20.32 -14.29
C ILE A 205 10.57 21.42 -14.96
N PRO A 206 9.23 21.43 -14.86
CA PRO A 206 8.42 22.51 -15.44
C PRO A 206 8.78 23.88 -14.82
N LEU A 207 9.13 23.92 -13.53
CA LEU A 207 9.59 25.16 -12.90
C LEU A 207 10.89 25.68 -13.56
N LEU A 208 11.87 24.80 -13.80
CA LEU A 208 13.12 25.17 -14.48
C LEU A 208 12.87 25.65 -15.91
N ILE A 209 12.02 24.95 -16.68
CA ILE A 209 11.62 25.35 -18.04
C ILE A 209 11.00 26.76 -18.02
N LEU A 210 10.13 27.03 -17.04
CA LEU A 210 9.51 28.33 -16.87
C LEU A 210 10.56 29.42 -16.59
N CYS A 211 11.49 29.17 -15.66
CA CYS A 211 12.57 30.12 -15.34
C CYS A 211 13.43 30.45 -16.57
N ILE A 212 13.80 29.44 -17.37
CA ILE A 212 14.59 29.63 -18.59
C ILE A 212 13.79 30.45 -19.62
N GLY A 213 12.52 30.10 -19.86
CA GLY A 213 11.65 30.80 -20.81
C GLY A 213 11.46 32.28 -20.44
N LEU A 214 11.24 32.55 -19.14
CA LEU A 214 11.20 33.92 -18.63
C LEU A 214 12.54 34.63 -18.87
N GLY A 215 13.67 34.02 -18.51
CA GLY A 215 14.99 34.60 -18.72
C GLY A 215 15.25 35.02 -20.18
N ILE A 216 14.87 34.17 -21.14
CA ILE A 216 14.97 34.47 -22.58
C ILE A 216 14.04 35.64 -22.96
N TYR A 217 12.79 35.62 -22.49
CA TYR A 217 11.83 36.71 -22.74
C TYR A 217 12.35 38.06 -22.24
N TRP A 218 12.91 38.10 -21.04
CA TRP A 218 13.47 39.33 -20.45
C TRP A 218 14.71 39.82 -21.21
N ARG A 219 15.57 38.92 -21.71
CA ARG A 219 16.73 39.28 -22.53
C ARG A 219 16.34 39.90 -23.86
N LYS A 220 15.30 39.39 -24.54
CA LYS A 220 14.81 39.95 -25.82
C LYS A 220 14.08 41.29 -25.69
N LYS A 221 13.66 41.65 -24.47
CA LYS A 221 12.93 42.90 -24.18
C LYS A 221 13.85 44.04 -23.71
N LYS A 222 15.10 43.74 -23.35
CA LYS A 222 16.18 44.72 -23.22
C LYS A 222 16.68 45.10 -24.60
#